data_AF-A0AB39QN32-F1
#
_entry.id   AF-A0AB39QN32-F1
#
_cell.length_a   1.000
_cell.length_b   1.000
_cell.length_c   1.000
_cell.angle_alpha   90.00
_cell.angle_beta   90.00
_cell.angle_gamma   90.00
#
_symmetry.space_group_name_H-M   'P 1'
#
loop_
_entity.id
_entity.type
_entity.pdbx_description
1 polymer ?
#
loop_
_entity_poly.entity_id
_entity_poly.type
_entity_poly.pdbx_seq_one_letter_code
_entity_poly.pdbx_strand_id
1 'polypeptide(L)'
;MDSGAIRRWFALGAAALAASGALALVAPAEAEAEAATAANCAGREVRTLSFATGTVHVYRQGGYVCAITLPKTSGGRRMMSVSVQARGNRPVVDKGKYSYRAGPVTVHAGHRCVWVKGAVDRSSVSSGWILC
;
A
#
# COMPACT_ATOMS: atom_id res chain seq x y z
N MET A 1 -3.38 68.06 -22.49
CA MET A 1 -2.23 68.98 -22.51
C MET A 1 -1.82 69.15 -21.06
N ASP A 2 -0.92 68.29 -20.61
CA ASP A 2 0.54 68.52 -20.54
C ASP A 2 0.88 68.80 -19.07
N SER A 3 1.51 67.84 -18.39
CA SER A 3 2.97 67.64 -18.38
C SER A 3 3.62 68.45 -17.26
N GLY A 4 4.31 67.72 -16.38
CA GLY A 4 5.47 68.26 -15.68
C GLY A 4 5.20 68.83 -14.29
N ALA A 5 5.57 68.07 -13.27
CA ALA A 5 6.56 68.53 -12.31
C ALA A 5 6.89 67.36 -11.39
N ILE A 6 7.93 66.60 -11.72
CA ILE A 6 9.26 66.93 -11.20
C ILE A 6 9.20 66.80 -9.68
N ARG A 7 9.43 65.57 -9.21
CA ARG A 7 10.78 65.07 -8.88
C ARG A 7 11.00 65.32 -7.39
N ARG A 8 11.75 64.39 -6.82
CA ARG A 8 12.68 64.64 -5.71
C ARG A 8 11.99 64.89 -4.37
N TRP A 9 11.87 63.81 -3.63
CA TRP A 9 12.49 63.60 -2.31
C TRP A 9 11.72 62.43 -1.69
N PHE A 10 12.12 61.16 -1.87
CA PHE A 10 13.41 60.63 -1.46
C PHE A 10 13.91 61.26 -0.15
N ALA A 11 13.07 61.20 0.86
CA ALA A 11 13.36 61.26 2.29
C ALA A 11 11.98 61.48 2.91
N LEU A 12 11.30 60.48 3.46
CA LEU A 12 11.53 59.95 4.80
C LEU A 12 10.55 58.77 4.87
N GLY A 13 10.99 57.53 5.02
CA GLY A 13 11.25 56.99 6.34
C GLY A 13 10.24 55.86 6.59
N ALA A 14 10.76 54.63 6.57
CA ALA A 14 10.32 53.51 7.41
C ALA A 14 8.82 53.37 7.76
N ALA A 15 8.11 52.54 7.00
CA ALA A 15 7.00 51.71 7.49
C ALA A 15 6.77 50.60 6.44
N ALA A 16 7.60 49.55 6.38
CA ALA A 16 7.41 48.35 7.20
C ALA A 16 5.94 48.10 7.51
N LEU A 17 5.29 47.17 6.79
CA LEU A 17 4.57 46.06 7.40
C LEU A 17 4.01 45.14 6.30
N ALA A 18 4.28 43.86 6.53
CA ALA A 18 4.00 42.75 5.65
C ALA A 18 2.49 42.53 5.46
N ALA A 19 2.08 42.27 4.22
CA ALA A 19 0.88 41.50 3.95
C ALA A 19 1.31 40.30 3.11
N SER A 20 1.68 39.24 3.82
CA SER A 20 2.14 37.97 3.28
C SER A 20 1.08 37.35 2.36
N GLY A 21 1.49 37.03 1.13
CA GLY A 21 0.70 36.21 0.22
C GLY A 21 0.58 34.79 0.75
N ALA A 22 -0.62 34.43 1.23
CA ALA A 22 -0.96 33.05 1.50
C ALA A 22 -1.38 32.38 0.17
N LEU A 23 -0.40 31.82 -0.54
CA LEU A 23 -0.66 30.82 -1.57
C LEU A 23 -1.06 29.53 -0.84
N ALA A 24 -2.37 29.28 -0.75
CA ALA A 24 -2.87 27.99 -0.33
C ALA A 24 -2.48 26.94 -1.39
N LEU A 25 -1.45 26.15 -1.09
CA LEU A 25 -1.15 24.94 -1.83
C LEU A 25 -2.34 23.99 -1.65
N VAL A 26 -3.21 23.90 -2.64
CA VAL A 26 -4.12 22.77 -2.80
C VAL A 26 -3.25 21.60 -3.25
N ALA A 27 -2.66 20.89 -2.28
CA ALA A 27 -2.08 19.59 -2.53
C ALA A 27 -3.25 18.59 -2.69
N PRO A 28 -3.24 17.75 -3.74
CA PRO A 28 -4.22 16.68 -3.85
C PRO A 28 -3.94 15.65 -2.74
N ALA A 29 -4.86 15.53 -1.78
CA ALA A 29 -4.80 14.61 -0.64
C ALA A 29 -5.09 13.15 -1.06
N GLU A 30 -4.52 12.71 -2.18
CA GLU A 30 -4.76 11.39 -2.78
C GLU A 30 -3.50 10.50 -2.71
N ALA A 31 -2.34 11.06 -2.37
CA ALA A 31 -1.08 10.29 -2.27
C ALA A 31 -0.87 9.59 -0.91
N GLU A 32 -1.67 9.89 0.12
CA GLU A 32 -1.48 9.34 1.47
C GLU A 32 -2.16 7.98 1.67
N ALA A 33 -3.13 7.66 0.82
CA ALA A 33 -3.81 6.36 0.82
C ALA A 33 -2.95 5.24 0.24
N GLU A 34 -2.02 5.54 -0.68
CA GLU A 34 -1.18 4.52 -1.32
C GLU A 34 -0.08 3.98 -0.39
N ALA A 35 0.50 4.81 0.48
CA ALA A 35 1.56 4.38 1.38
C ALA A 35 1.07 3.45 2.51
N ALA A 36 -0.17 3.61 2.99
CA ALA A 36 -0.77 2.70 3.97
C ALA A 36 -1.18 1.34 3.36
N THR A 37 -1.42 1.30 2.05
CA THR A 37 -1.69 0.05 1.31
C THR A 37 -0.43 -0.70 0.88
N ALA A 38 0.75 -0.07 0.92
CA ALA A 38 2.00 -0.83 0.79
C ALA A 38 2.20 -1.79 1.99
N ALA A 39 1.61 -1.47 3.15
CA ALA A 39 1.58 -2.34 4.32
C ALA A 39 0.41 -3.36 4.32
N ASN A 40 -0.64 -3.12 3.52
CA ASN A 40 -1.84 -3.94 3.45
C ASN A 40 -2.28 -4.08 1.99
N CYS A 41 -2.30 -5.30 1.46
CA CYS A 41 -2.77 -5.60 0.10
C CYS A 41 -3.93 -4.68 -0.34
N ALA A 42 -3.70 -3.91 -1.40
CA ALA A 42 -4.71 -3.03 -1.94
C ALA A 42 -5.90 -3.81 -2.55
N GLY A 43 -7.07 -3.19 -2.54
CA GLY A 43 -8.30 -3.74 -3.12
C GLY A 43 -9.22 -4.45 -2.13
N ARG A 44 -10.17 -5.22 -2.68
CA ARG A 44 -11.21 -5.90 -1.90
C ARG A 44 -10.72 -7.27 -1.47
N GLU A 45 -10.95 -7.62 -0.20
CA GLU A 45 -10.76 -9.00 0.25
C GLU A 45 -11.78 -9.91 -0.44
N VAL A 46 -11.28 -10.91 -1.16
CA VAL A 46 -12.09 -11.86 -1.95
C VAL A 46 -12.07 -13.26 -1.36
N ARG A 47 -11.06 -13.58 -0.54
CA ARG A 47 -10.99 -14.86 0.15
C ARG A 47 -10.18 -14.77 1.43
N THR A 48 -10.64 -15.51 2.42
CA THR A 48 -9.95 -15.74 3.69
C THR A 48 -9.74 -17.24 3.86
N LEU A 49 -8.52 -17.67 4.16
CA LEU A 49 -8.15 -19.07 4.35
C LEU A 49 -7.57 -19.24 5.75
N SER A 50 -8.41 -19.63 6.70
CA SER A 50 -8.02 -19.90 8.08
C SER A 50 -7.48 -21.32 8.26
N PHE A 51 -6.45 -21.47 9.09
CA PHE A 51 -5.85 -22.75 9.49
C PHE A 51 -5.38 -22.69 10.95
N ALA A 52 -4.80 -23.77 11.45
CA ALA A 52 -4.59 -23.96 12.89
C ALA A 52 -3.77 -22.84 13.56
N THR A 53 -2.73 -22.36 12.87
CA THR A 53 -1.76 -21.38 13.40
C THR A 53 -1.83 -20.01 12.75
N GLY A 54 -2.75 -19.79 11.79
CA GLY A 54 -2.82 -18.53 11.05
C GLY A 54 -4.00 -18.40 10.10
N THR A 55 -4.01 -17.28 9.39
CA THR A 55 -5.00 -16.92 8.38
C THR A 55 -4.31 -16.30 7.19
N VAL A 56 -4.67 -16.72 5.98
CA VAL A 56 -4.27 -16.06 4.74
C VAL A 56 -5.41 -15.17 4.26
N HIS A 57 -5.11 -13.90 4.03
CA HIS A 57 -6.05 -12.95 3.44
C HIS A 57 -5.66 -12.72 1.98
N VAL A 58 -6.64 -12.82 1.08
CA VAL A 58 -6.47 -12.68 -0.36
C VAL A 58 -7.33 -11.52 -0.85
N TYR A 59 -6.66 -10.58 -1.51
CA TYR A 59 -7.25 -9.36 -2.02
C TYR A 59 -7.16 -9.34 -3.54
N ARG A 60 -8.14 -8.71 -4.18
CA ARG A 60 -8.15 -8.48 -5.62
C ARG A 60 -8.40 -7.00 -5.91
N GLN A 61 -7.60 -6.47 -6.82
CA GLN A 61 -7.77 -5.14 -7.40
C GLN A 61 -7.57 -5.23 -8.92
N GLY A 62 -8.65 -5.12 -9.68
CA GLY A 62 -8.62 -5.35 -11.13
C GLY A 62 -8.03 -6.71 -11.50
N GLY A 63 -6.98 -6.70 -12.31
CA GLY A 63 -6.25 -7.90 -12.74
C GLY A 63 -5.19 -8.42 -11.75
N TYR A 64 -5.00 -7.77 -10.60
CA TYR A 64 -4.00 -8.16 -9.61
C TYR A 64 -4.62 -8.92 -8.44
N VAL A 65 -3.89 -9.90 -7.94
CA VAL A 65 -4.20 -10.63 -6.70
C VAL A 65 -3.05 -10.45 -5.73
N CYS A 66 -3.35 -10.03 -4.51
CA CYS A 66 -2.39 -9.89 -3.42
C CYS A 66 -2.76 -10.82 -2.27
N ALA A 67 -1.76 -11.43 -1.62
CA ALA A 67 -1.97 -12.22 -0.43
C ALA A 67 -0.99 -11.90 0.70
N ILE A 68 -1.48 -12.02 1.92
CA ILE A 68 -0.72 -11.94 3.17
C ILE A 68 -1.07 -13.12 4.06
N THR A 69 -0.11 -13.57 4.86
CA THR A 69 -0.34 -14.58 5.91
C THR A 69 -0.11 -13.96 7.27
N LEU A 70 -1.13 -14.03 8.13
CA LEU A 70 -1.09 -13.58 9.52
C LEU A 70 -1.06 -14.78 10.48
N PRO A 71 -0.26 -14.74 11.55
CA PRO A 71 -0.35 -15.72 12.62
C PRO A 71 -1.65 -15.52 13.41
N LYS A 72 -2.23 -16.62 13.91
CA LYS A 72 -3.46 -16.58 14.73
C LYS A 72 -3.20 -15.93 16.09
N THR A 73 -2.02 -16.16 16.64
CA THR A 73 -1.56 -15.53 17.89
C THR A 73 -0.39 -14.62 17.58
N SER A 74 -0.46 -13.38 18.05
CA SER A 74 0.70 -12.49 18.07
C SER A 74 1.78 -13.05 19.00
N GLY A 75 3.05 -12.75 18.72
CA GLY A 75 4.15 -13.22 19.53
C GLY A 75 5.51 -13.08 18.86
N GLY A 76 6.49 -13.84 19.37
CA GLY A 76 7.86 -13.84 18.87
C GLY A 76 7.99 -14.21 17.39
N ARG A 77 9.22 -14.10 16.88
CA ARG A 77 9.54 -14.38 15.47
C ARG A 77 9.25 -15.85 15.13
N ARG A 78 8.37 -16.08 14.16
CA ARG A 78 7.95 -17.41 13.68
C ARG A 78 8.25 -17.58 12.21
N MET A 79 8.41 -18.82 11.78
CA MET A 79 8.55 -19.10 10.35
C MET A 79 7.19 -18.87 9.70
N MET A 80 7.11 -17.98 8.71
CA MET A 80 5.90 -17.77 7.95
C MET A 80 6.21 -17.71 6.46
N SER A 81 5.24 -18.09 5.65
CA SER A 81 5.33 -17.94 4.21
C SER A 81 3.98 -17.66 3.58
N VAL A 82 4.01 -16.94 2.46
CA VAL A 82 2.89 -16.76 1.56
C VAL A 82 3.37 -16.99 0.13
N SER A 83 2.57 -17.67 -0.67
CA SER A 83 2.86 -17.97 -2.06
C SER A 83 1.62 -17.72 -2.89
N VAL A 84 1.78 -17.02 -4.01
CA VAL A 84 0.70 -16.75 -4.96
C VAL A 84 1.16 -17.13 -6.35
N GLN A 85 0.34 -17.91 -7.06
CA GLN A 85 0.62 -18.35 -8.42
C GLN A 85 -0.60 -18.08 -9.30
N ALA A 86 -0.43 -17.29 -10.35
CA ALA A 86 -1.40 -17.26 -11.44
C ALA A 86 -1.19 -18.49 -12.34
N ARG A 87 -2.27 -19.13 -12.81
CA ARG A 87 -2.18 -20.32 -13.66
C ARG A 87 -1.34 -20.00 -14.92
N GLY A 88 -0.37 -20.86 -15.22
CA GLY A 88 0.59 -20.66 -16.31
C GLY A 88 1.81 -19.80 -15.96
N ASN A 89 1.86 -19.18 -14.78
CA ASN A 89 3.02 -18.43 -14.29
C ASN A 89 3.80 -19.20 -13.21
N ARG A 90 5.02 -18.76 -12.93
CA ARG A 90 5.79 -19.22 -11.77
C ARG A 90 5.18 -18.68 -10.47
N PRO A 91 5.20 -19.46 -9.37
CA PRO A 91 4.76 -18.98 -8.07
C PRO A 91 5.69 -17.90 -7.55
N VAL A 92 5.12 -16.81 -7.03
CA VAL A 92 5.85 -15.79 -6.26
C VAL A 92 5.71 -16.16 -4.79
N VAL A 93 6.84 -16.29 -4.09
CA VAL A 93 6.89 -16.79 -2.71
C VAL A 93 7.63 -15.80 -1.85
N ASP A 94 7.03 -15.44 -0.73
CA ASP A 94 7.71 -14.80 0.39
C ASP A 94 7.77 -15.80 1.55
N LYS A 95 8.96 -16.02 2.12
CA LYS A 95 9.20 -16.97 3.20
C LYS A 95 10.33 -16.49 4.10
N GLY A 96 10.08 -16.46 5.40
CA GLY A 96 11.07 -15.97 6.37
C GLY A 96 10.58 -16.06 7.82
N LYS A 97 11.43 -15.60 8.73
CA LYS A 97 11.08 -15.46 10.16
C LYS A 97 10.51 -14.08 10.42
N TYR A 98 9.20 -13.99 10.60
CA TYR A 98 8.44 -12.76 10.78
C TYR A 98 7.79 -12.69 12.17
N SER A 99 7.59 -11.48 12.70
CA SER A 99 6.86 -11.27 13.96
C SER A 99 5.38 -10.99 13.75
N TYR A 100 5.04 -10.34 12.62
CA TYR A 100 3.70 -9.83 12.37
C TYR A 100 2.99 -10.53 11.21
N ARG A 101 3.66 -10.70 10.07
CA ARG A 101 3.08 -11.31 8.86
C ARG A 101 4.15 -11.75 7.86
N ALA A 102 3.78 -12.64 6.95
CA ALA A 102 4.45 -12.82 5.66
C ALA A 102 3.67 -12.11 4.54
N GLY A 103 4.39 -11.54 3.57
CA GLY A 103 3.85 -10.71 2.49
C GLY A 103 3.91 -9.20 2.77
N PRO A 104 3.41 -8.38 1.84
CA PRO A 104 2.49 -8.73 0.75
C PRO A 104 3.16 -9.39 -0.46
N VAL A 105 2.47 -10.38 -1.05
CA VAL A 105 2.83 -10.94 -2.36
C VAL A 105 1.73 -10.63 -3.36
N THR A 106 2.07 -9.84 -4.39
CA THR A 106 1.15 -9.41 -5.44
C THR A 106 1.54 -10.04 -6.77
N VAL A 107 0.57 -10.60 -7.49
CA VAL A 107 0.76 -11.14 -8.83
C VAL A 107 -0.32 -10.62 -9.79
N HIS A 108 0.05 -10.42 -11.05
CA HIS A 108 -0.91 -10.15 -12.10
C HIS A 108 -1.58 -11.45 -12.56
N ALA A 109 -2.87 -11.62 -12.26
CA ALA A 109 -3.67 -12.79 -12.60
C ALA A 109 -4.53 -12.59 -13.86
N GLY A 110 -5.02 -11.37 -14.10
CA GLY A 110 -6.04 -11.12 -15.11
C GLY A 110 -7.30 -11.95 -14.84
N HIS A 111 -7.72 -12.73 -15.84
CA HIS A 111 -8.83 -13.70 -15.79
C HIS A 111 -8.38 -15.13 -15.47
N ARG A 112 -7.13 -15.32 -15.07
CA ARG A 112 -6.59 -16.65 -14.77
C ARG A 112 -6.89 -17.01 -13.32
N CYS A 113 -7.16 -18.30 -13.12
CA CYS A 113 -7.22 -18.87 -11.78
C CYS A 113 -5.90 -18.64 -11.03
N VAL A 114 -5.98 -18.43 -9.73
CA VAL A 114 -4.84 -18.27 -8.84
C VAL A 114 -4.80 -19.36 -7.80
N TRP A 115 -3.59 -19.79 -7.45
CA TRP A 115 -3.33 -20.71 -6.35
C TRP A 115 -2.57 -19.97 -5.27
N VAL A 116 -3.17 -19.93 -4.07
CA VAL A 116 -2.61 -19.30 -2.89
C VAL A 116 -2.24 -20.36 -1.87
N LYS A 117 -1.05 -20.23 -1.29
CA LYS A 117 -0.56 -21.04 -0.19
C LYS A 117 -0.06 -20.12 0.92
N GLY A 118 -0.31 -20.51 2.16
CA GLY A 118 0.24 -19.82 3.33
C GLY A 118 0.63 -20.82 4.41
N ALA A 119 1.62 -20.45 5.22
CA ALA A 119 2.08 -21.27 6.32
C ALA A 119 2.56 -20.40 7.49
N VAL A 120 2.33 -20.90 8.71
CA VAL A 120 2.86 -20.36 9.96
C VAL A 120 3.35 -21.55 10.80
N ASP A 121 4.65 -21.58 11.06
CA ASP A 121 5.38 -22.67 11.70
C ASP A 121 5.14 -24.03 11.04
N ARG A 122 4.43 -24.94 11.72
CA ARG A 122 4.18 -26.32 11.27
C ARG A 122 2.84 -26.51 10.55
N SER A 123 2.01 -25.47 10.49
CA SER A 123 0.69 -25.56 9.84
C SER A 123 0.64 -24.69 8.59
N SER A 124 -0.11 -25.17 7.60
CA SER A 124 -0.23 -24.54 6.30
C SER A 124 -1.60 -24.73 5.70
N VAL A 125 -1.98 -23.85 4.78
CA VAL A 125 -3.20 -23.92 3.99
C VAL A 125 -2.88 -23.76 2.51
N SER A 126 -3.72 -24.35 1.67
CA SER A 126 -3.64 -24.29 0.22
C SER A 126 -5.05 -24.08 -0.32
N SER A 127 -5.27 -23.05 -1.13
CA SER A 127 -6.59 -22.75 -1.70
C SER A 127 -7.01 -23.68 -2.84
N GLY A 128 -6.05 -24.37 -3.47
CA GLY A 128 -6.24 -24.87 -4.84
C GLY A 128 -6.39 -23.69 -5.82
N TRP A 129 -6.87 -23.97 -7.03
CA TRP A 129 -7.16 -22.92 -8.03
C TRP A 129 -8.48 -22.22 -7.69
N ILE A 130 -8.39 -20.93 -7.35
CA ILE A 130 -9.52 -20.05 -7.01
C ILE A 130 -9.51 -18.81 -7.91
N LEU A 131 -10.58 -18.01 -7.87
CA LEU A 131 -10.69 -16.75 -8.64
C LEU A 131 -10.48 -16.93 -10.15
N CYS A 132 -10.95 -18.07 -10.66
CA CYS A 132 -11.48 -18.19 -12.01
C CYS A 132 -12.83 -17.44 -12.03
#